data_AF-A0A1G2ZKW6-F1
#
_entry.id   AF-A0A1G2ZKW6-F1
#
_cell.length_a   1.000
_cell.length_b   1.000
_cell.length_c   1.000
_cell.angle_alpha   90.00
_cell.angle_beta   90.00
_cell.angle_gamma   90.00
#
_symmetry.space_group_name_H-M   'P 1'
#
loop_
_entity.id
_entity.type
_entity.pdbx_description
1 polymer ?
#
loop_
_entity_poly.entity_id
_entity_poly.type
_entity_poly.pdbx_seq_one_letter_code
_entity_poly.pdbx_strand_id
1 'polypeptide(L)'
;MPITKELSNIRKLEAAGFPHEQAEVLTDIIEQSHVDGQQSLKDFISRMHEDTNRQFDEINKKFDDVNKRFDDVNNRFDGVNKQFDGFRKEMHTEMTTLEWRIKASHSDLLMKIFAIVAGCTSIAVAVAKIL
;
A
#
# COMPACT_ATOMS: atom_id res chain seq x y z
N MET A 1 -5.11 53.76 -15.35
CA MET A 1 -3.82 53.58 -16.05
C MET A 1 -3.90 53.13 -17.53
N PRO A 2 -5.04 52.75 -18.16
CA PRO A 2 -5.06 52.44 -19.61
C PRO A 2 -5.01 53.69 -20.50
N ILE A 3 -5.83 54.70 -20.19
CA ILE A 3 -6.01 55.94 -20.97
C ILE A 3 -4.68 56.65 -21.29
N THR A 4 -3.69 56.58 -20.40
CA THR A 4 -2.38 57.22 -20.60
C THR A 4 -1.51 56.51 -21.64
N LYS A 5 -1.66 55.19 -21.81
CA LYS A 5 -0.94 54.43 -22.84
C LYS A 5 -1.61 54.57 -24.19
N GLU A 6 -2.92 54.50 -24.21
CA GLU A 6 -3.78 54.67 -25.39
C GLU A 6 -3.53 56.05 -26.04
N LEU A 7 -3.62 57.13 -25.24
CA LEU A 7 -3.24 58.48 -25.68
C LEU A 7 -1.79 58.61 -26.15
N SER A 8 -0.85 57.86 -25.55
CA SER A 8 0.54 57.85 -26.00
C SER A 8 0.71 57.10 -27.31
N ASN A 9 -0.09 56.08 -27.59
CA ASN A 9 -0.04 55.30 -28.82
C ASN A 9 -0.61 56.12 -29.98
N ILE A 10 -1.76 56.78 -29.76
CA ILE A 10 -2.37 57.71 -30.73
C ILE A 10 -1.37 58.81 -31.11
N ARG A 11 -0.75 59.49 -30.13
CA ARG A 11 0.26 60.53 -30.41
C ARG A 11 1.48 60.05 -31.21
N LYS A 12 1.91 58.81 -31.01
CA LYS A 12 3.03 58.23 -31.79
C LYS A 12 2.63 57.97 -33.24
N LEU A 13 1.38 57.53 -33.47
CA LEU A 13 0.83 57.33 -34.81
C LEU A 13 0.62 58.67 -35.53
N GLU A 14 0.12 59.69 -34.82
CA GLU A 14 0.03 61.05 -35.36
C GLU A 14 1.41 61.60 -35.75
N ALA A 15 2.43 61.40 -34.92
CA ALA A 15 3.81 61.79 -35.22
C ALA A 15 4.41 61.02 -36.42
N ALA A 16 3.89 59.83 -36.73
CA ALA A 16 4.25 59.06 -37.93
C ALA A 16 3.49 59.51 -39.19
N GLY A 17 2.63 60.53 -39.10
CA GLY A 17 1.91 61.13 -40.22
C GLY A 17 0.48 60.60 -40.43
N PHE A 18 -0.05 59.78 -39.50
CA PHE A 18 -1.44 59.35 -39.56
C PHE A 18 -2.39 60.48 -39.09
N PRO A 19 -3.50 60.74 -39.79
CA PRO A 19 -4.58 61.58 -39.27
C PRO A 19 -5.13 61.04 -37.94
N HIS A 20 -5.60 61.92 -37.06
CA HIS A 20 -6.11 61.56 -35.73
C HIS A 20 -7.13 60.41 -35.75
N GLU A 21 -8.12 60.47 -36.65
CA GLU A 21 -9.16 59.46 -36.81
C GLU A 21 -8.58 58.08 -37.18
N GLN A 22 -7.54 58.02 -38.00
CA GLN A 22 -6.88 56.76 -38.34
C GLN A 22 -6.04 56.23 -37.18
N ALA A 23 -5.35 57.11 -36.45
CA ALA A 23 -4.53 56.77 -35.29
C ALA A 23 -5.37 56.20 -34.13
N GLU A 24 -6.56 56.77 -33.90
CA GLU A 24 -7.54 56.28 -32.92
C GLU A 24 -8.03 54.87 -33.30
N VAL A 25 -8.56 54.70 -34.52
CA VAL A 25 -9.05 53.40 -35.00
C VAL A 25 -7.96 52.31 -34.97
N LEU A 26 -6.73 52.63 -35.37
CA LEU A 26 -5.61 51.69 -35.32
C LEU A 26 -5.26 51.30 -33.87
N THR A 27 -5.29 52.25 -32.95
CA THR A 27 -5.01 51.99 -31.53
C THR A 27 -6.09 51.09 -30.95
N ASP A 28 -7.37 51.40 -31.18
CA ASP A 28 -8.51 50.61 -30.71
C ASP A 28 -8.46 49.17 -31.21
N ILE A 29 -8.19 48.95 -32.50
CA ILE A 29 -8.11 47.61 -33.09
C ILE A 29 -6.97 46.79 -32.44
N ILE A 30 -5.81 47.41 -32.23
CA ILE A 30 -4.65 46.73 -31.63
C ILE A 30 -4.93 46.41 -30.16
N GLU A 31 -5.53 47.34 -29.41
CA GLU A 31 -5.86 47.14 -28.00
C GLU A 31 -6.94 46.07 -27.85
N GLN A 32 -7.98 46.10 -28.68
CA GLN A 32 -9.02 45.06 -28.69
C GLN A 32 -8.44 43.69 -29.00
N SER A 33 -7.62 43.57 -30.05
CA SER A 33 -6.94 42.31 -30.40
C SER A 33 -6.06 41.79 -29.27
N HIS A 34 -5.36 42.69 -28.58
CA HIS A 34 -4.53 42.34 -27.43
C HIS A 34 -5.37 41.87 -26.23
N VAL A 35 -6.49 42.56 -25.93
CA VAL A 35 -7.43 42.17 -24.87
C VAL A 35 -8.05 40.80 -25.18
N ASP A 36 -8.50 40.57 -26.41
CA ASP A 36 -9.10 39.31 -26.85
C ASP A 36 -8.10 38.14 -26.78
N GLY A 37 -6.85 38.39 -27.19
CA GLY A 37 -5.76 37.42 -27.06
C GLY A 37 -5.44 37.08 -25.60
N GLN A 38 -5.40 38.08 -24.72
CA GLN A 38 -5.21 37.86 -23.28
C GLN A 38 -6.38 37.12 -22.64
N GLN A 39 -7.61 37.41 -23.06
CA GLN A 39 -8.79 36.72 -22.54
C GLN A 39 -8.79 35.25 -22.98
N SER A 40 -8.49 34.98 -24.25
CA SER A 40 -8.38 33.61 -24.78
C SER A 40 -7.31 32.80 -24.04
N LEU A 41 -6.17 33.43 -23.73
CA LEU A 41 -5.11 32.78 -22.95
C LEU A 41 -5.55 32.48 -21.52
N LYS A 42 -6.23 33.41 -20.84
CA LYS A 42 -6.77 33.17 -19.49
C LYS A 42 -7.78 32.02 -19.49
N ASP A 43 -8.66 31.96 -20.47
CA ASP A 43 -9.66 30.90 -20.59
C ASP A 43 -9.01 29.54 -20.88
N PHE A 44 -7.96 29.52 -21.70
CA PHE A 44 -7.17 28.32 -21.95
C PHE A 44 -6.47 27.82 -20.67
N ILE A 45 -5.80 28.71 -19.93
CA ILE A 45 -5.13 28.37 -18.66
C ILE A 45 -6.15 27.88 -17.63
N SER A 46 -7.31 28.51 -17.54
CA SER A 46 -8.37 28.11 -16.59
C SER A 46 -8.87 26.70 -16.90
N ARG A 47 -9.12 26.38 -18.17
CA ARG A 47 -9.50 25.03 -18.60
C ARG A 47 -8.42 24.00 -18.31
N MET A 48 -7.16 24.32 -18.57
CA MET A 48 -6.03 23.44 -18.22
C MET A 48 -5.95 23.19 -16.71
N HIS A 49 -6.17 24.21 -15.89
CA HIS A 49 -6.14 24.09 -14.44
C HIS A 49 -7.30 23.22 -13.93
N GLU A 50 -8.50 23.38 -14.48
CA GLU A 50 -9.65 22.53 -14.17
C GLU A 50 -9.40 21.06 -14.55
N ASP A 51 -8.84 20.81 -15.74
CA ASP A 51 -8.51 19.45 -16.18
C ASP A 51 -7.45 18.82 -15.28
N THR A 52 -6.39 19.59 -14.95
CA THR A 52 -5.35 19.16 -14.01
C THR A 52 -5.95 18.78 -12.66
N ASN A 53 -6.84 19.61 -12.11
CA ASN A 53 -7.51 19.32 -10.84
C ASN A 53 -8.34 18.03 -10.91
N ARG A 54 -9.08 17.79 -12.01
CA ARG A 54 -9.84 16.54 -12.19
C ARG A 54 -8.92 15.33 -12.21
N GLN A 55 -7.78 15.41 -12.89
CA GLN A 55 -6.79 14.32 -12.90
C GLN A 55 -6.23 14.07 -11.49
N PHE A 56 -5.96 15.11 -10.71
CA PHE A 56 -5.54 14.95 -9.31
C PHE A 56 -6.61 14.28 -8.45
N ASP A 57 -7.89 14.65 -8.60
CA ASP A 57 -9.00 14.01 -7.90
C ASP A 57 -9.14 12.53 -8.26
N GLU A 58 -8.94 12.16 -9.53
CA GLU A 58 -8.92 10.77 -9.97
C GLU A 58 -7.73 9.99 -9.37
N ILE A 59 -6.55 10.61 -9.31
CA ILE A 59 -5.37 10.03 -8.67
C ILE A 59 -5.64 9.79 -7.18
N ASN A 60 -6.23 10.75 -6.48
CA ASN A 60 -6.60 10.61 -5.06
C ASN A 60 -7.55 9.43 -4.85
N LYS A 61 -8.58 9.28 -5.69
CA LYS A 61 -9.49 8.12 -5.63
C LYS A 61 -8.77 6.79 -5.84
N LYS A 62 -7.79 6.73 -6.75
CA LYS A 62 -6.97 5.52 -6.97
C LYS A 62 -6.10 5.21 -5.74
N PHE A 63 -5.54 6.24 -5.09
CA PHE A 63 -4.79 6.05 -3.84
C PHE A 63 -5.68 5.51 -2.72
N ASP A 64 -6.91 6.01 -2.58
CA ASP A 64 -7.86 5.47 -1.60
C ASP A 64 -8.20 3.99 -1.86
N ASP A 65 -8.37 3.59 -3.12
CA ASP A 65 -8.57 2.18 -3.49
C ASP A 65 -7.35 1.31 -3.16
N VAL A 66 -6.14 1.81 -3.46
CA VAL A 66 -4.87 1.15 -3.10
C VAL A 66 -4.77 0.95 -1.58
N ASN A 67 -5.11 1.96 -0.79
CA ASN A 67 -5.10 1.86 0.68
C ASN A 67 -6.04 0.76 1.18
N LYS A 68 -7.28 0.70 0.65
CA LYS A 68 -8.24 -0.37 1.01
C LYS A 68 -7.71 -1.76 0.66
N ARG A 69 -7.03 -1.90 -0.47
CA ARG A 69 -6.41 -3.18 -0.87
C ARG A 69 -5.25 -3.57 0.05
N PHE A 70 -4.47 -2.60 0.53
CA PHE A 70 -3.43 -2.86 1.53
C PHE A 70 -4.03 -3.31 2.87
N ASP A 71 -5.14 -2.71 3.31
CA ASP A 71 -5.84 -3.14 4.52
C ASP A 71 -6.37 -4.57 4.40
N ASP A 72 -6.93 -4.95 3.24
CA ASP A 72 -7.35 -6.34 2.98
C ASP A 72 -6.17 -7.32 3.03
N VAL A 73 -5.03 -6.94 2.42
CA VAL A 73 -3.82 -7.76 2.46
C VAL A 73 -3.33 -7.94 3.91
N ASN A 74 -3.31 -6.88 4.72
CA ASN A 74 -2.94 -6.97 6.13
C ASN A 74 -3.85 -7.92 6.91
N ASN A 75 -5.17 -7.82 6.73
CA ASN A 75 -6.14 -8.71 7.37
C ASN A 75 -5.92 -10.19 6.97
N ARG A 76 -5.59 -10.44 5.71
CA ARG A 76 -5.27 -11.80 5.23
C ARG A 76 -3.98 -12.33 5.86
N PHE A 77 -2.94 -11.50 5.99
CA PHE A 77 -1.70 -11.88 6.66
C PHE A 77 -1.92 -12.19 8.15
N ASP A 78 -2.76 -11.42 8.84
CA ASP A 78 -3.14 -11.71 10.22
C ASP A 78 -3.89 -13.06 10.34
N GLY A 79 -4.76 -13.36 9.36
CA GLY A 79 -5.41 -14.66 9.25
C GLY A 79 -4.41 -15.82 9.08
N VAL A 80 -3.41 -15.64 8.23
CA VAL A 80 -2.32 -16.62 8.03
C VAL A 80 -1.50 -16.80 9.30
N ASN A 81 -1.12 -15.72 9.98
CA ASN A 81 -0.38 -15.78 11.24
C ASN A 81 -1.13 -16.58 12.31
N LYS A 82 -2.45 -16.36 12.46
CA LYS A 82 -3.29 -17.13 13.39
C LYS A 82 -3.31 -18.63 13.06
N GLN A 83 -3.37 -18.98 11.78
CA GLN A 83 -3.32 -20.38 11.35
C GLN A 83 -1.96 -21.02 11.67
N PHE A 84 -0.86 -20.32 11.42
CA PHE A 84 0.48 -20.78 11.77
C PHE A 84 0.66 -20.97 13.28
N ASP A 85 0.15 -20.04 14.10
CA ASP A 85 0.17 -20.18 15.56
C ASP A 85 -0.66 -21.37 16.03
N GLY A 86 -1.82 -21.62 15.39
CA GLY A 86 -2.64 -22.80 15.63
C GLY A 86 -1.87 -24.10 15.33
N PHE A 87 -1.29 -24.20 14.14
CA PHE A 87 -0.47 -25.34 13.73
C PHE A 87 0.72 -25.58 14.68
N ARG A 88 1.41 -24.52 15.09
CA ARG A 88 2.52 -24.63 16.06
C ARG A 88 2.05 -25.21 17.39
N LYS A 89 0.90 -24.78 17.90
CA LYS A 89 0.32 -25.30 19.16
C LYS A 89 -0.10 -26.76 19.05
N GLU A 90 -0.74 -27.13 17.94
CA GLU A 90 -1.17 -28.50 17.67
C GLU A 90 0.05 -29.43 17.59
N MET A 91 1.05 -29.09 16.76
CA MET A 91 2.30 -29.84 16.68
C MET A 91 2.99 -29.99 18.03
N HIS A 92 3.05 -28.94 18.84
CA HIS A 92 3.65 -29.01 20.17
C HIS A 92 2.89 -29.97 21.09
N THR A 93 1.55 -29.96 21.02
CA THR A 93 0.70 -30.85 21.81
C THR A 93 0.85 -32.30 21.37
N GLU A 94 0.88 -32.56 20.07
CA GLU A 94 1.13 -33.91 19.53
C GLU A 94 2.52 -34.42 19.92
N MET A 95 3.55 -33.59 19.79
CA MET A 95 4.93 -33.94 20.16
C MET A 95 5.03 -34.31 21.64
N THR A 96 4.52 -33.46 22.54
CA THR A 96 4.53 -33.73 23.99
C THR A 96 3.74 -34.99 24.33
N THR A 97 2.62 -35.23 23.66
CA THR A 97 1.82 -36.46 23.84
C THR A 97 2.61 -37.70 23.38
N LEU A 98 3.30 -37.63 22.24
CA LEU A 98 4.15 -38.71 21.74
C LEU A 98 5.32 -39.00 22.69
N GLU A 99 5.98 -37.96 23.22
CA GLU A 99 7.04 -38.09 24.22
C GLU A 99 6.56 -38.86 25.46
N TRP A 100 5.37 -38.54 25.96
CA TRP A 100 4.77 -39.27 27.09
C TRP A 100 4.48 -40.73 26.75
N ARG A 101 3.90 -41.00 25.58
CA ARG A 101 3.60 -42.38 25.14
C ARG A 101 4.87 -43.23 25.00
N ILE A 102 5.94 -42.66 24.46
CA ILE A 102 7.24 -43.33 24.34
C ILE A 102 7.81 -43.64 25.73
N LYS A 103 7.83 -42.66 26.66
CA LYS A 103 8.31 -42.87 28.03
C LYS A 103 7.51 -43.95 28.76
N ALA A 104 6.18 -43.92 28.66
CA ALA A 104 5.31 -44.91 29.27
C ALA A 104 5.56 -46.31 28.70
N SER A 105 5.64 -46.43 27.37
CA SER A 105 5.91 -47.71 26.69
C SER A 105 7.30 -48.25 27.04
N HIS A 106 8.32 -47.40 27.12
CA HIS A 106 9.67 -47.80 27.52
C HIS A 106 9.70 -48.28 28.97
N SER A 107 9.02 -47.57 29.88
CA SER A 107 8.94 -47.96 31.30
C SER A 107 8.22 -49.30 31.47
N ASP A 108 7.09 -49.51 30.79
CA ASP A 108 6.35 -50.78 30.81
C ASP A 108 7.21 -51.95 30.30
N LEU A 109 7.93 -51.75 29.20
CA LEU A 109 8.84 -52.76 28.65
C LEU A 109 9.97 -53.10 29.62
N LEU A 110 10.60 -52.10 30.24
CA LEU A 110 11.65 -52.31 31.25
C LEU A 110 11.14 -53.08 32.46
N MET A 111 9.93 -52.77 32.96
CA MET A 111 9.33 -53.50 34.07
C MET A 111 9.06 -54.96 33.72
N LYS A 112 8.55 -55.24 32.52
CA LYS A 112 8.35 -56.61 32.02
C LYS A 112 9.67 -57.38 31.91
N ILE A 113 10.72 -56.77 31.37
CA ILE A 113 12.05 -57.38 31.27
C ILE A 113 12.61 -57.69 32.67
N PHE A 114 12.54 -56.74 33.60
CA PHE A 114 13.01 -56.93 34.97
C PHE A 114 12.29 -58.09 35.67
N ALA A 115 10.95 -58.18 35.53
CA ALA A 115 10.16 -59.27 36.08
C ALA A 115 10.58 -60.64 35.52
N ILE A 116 10.82 -60.74 34.21
CA ILE A 116 11.29 -61.98 33.56
C ILE A 116 12.67 -62.37 34.10
N VAL A 117 13.62 -61.44 34.14
CA VAL A 117 14.99 -61.69 34.61
C VAL A 117 14.98 -62.15 36.07
N ALA A 118 14.21 -61.51 36.94
CA ALA A 118 14.07 -61.89 38.35
C ALA A 118 13.45 -63.28 38.53
N GLY A 119 12.49 -63.65 37.67
CA GLY A 119 11.90 -65.00 37.65
C GLY A 119 12.93 -66.07 37.24
N CYS A 120 13.68 -65.82 36.16
CA CYS A 120 14.73 -66.73 35.68
C CYS A 120 15.83 -66.96 36.73
N THR A 121 16.30 -65.91 37.41
CA THR A 121 17.32 -66.05 38.47
C THR A 121 16.81 -66.85 39.66
N SER A 122 15.55 -66.63 40.07
CA SER A 122 14.91 -67.39 41.16
C SER A 122 14.84 -68.90 40.85
N ILE A 123 14.44 -69.26 39.61
CA ILE A 123 14.41 -70.65 39.15
C ILE A 123 15.82 -71.26 39.14
N ALA A 124 16.81 -70.54 38.61
CA ALA A 124 18.20 -71.01 38.56
C ALA A 124 18.75 -71.31 39.96
N VAL A 125 18.48 -70.46 40.95
CA VAL A 125 18.88 -70.68 42.35
C VAL A 125 18.18 -71.91 42.94
N ALA A 126 16.90 -72.13 42.64
CA ALA A 126 16.17 -73.31 43.09
C ALA A 126 16.76 -74.60 42.51
N VAL A 127 17.08 -74.62 41.21
CA VAL A 127 17.72 -75.78 40.55
C VAL A 127 19.10 -76.05 41.14
N ALA A 128 19.91 -75.02 41.38
CA ALA A 128 21.25 -75.15 41.97
C ALA A 128 21.25 -75.67 43.41
N LYS A 129 20.13 -75.59 44.15
CA LYS A 129 19.98 -76.15 45.50
C LYS A 129 19.53 -77.62 45.52
N ILE A 130 18.94 -78.11 44.43
CA ILE A 130 18.41 -79.49 44.32
C ILE A 130 19.47 -80.46 43.77
N LEU A 131 20.41 -79.96 42.96
CA LEU A 131 21.60 -80.69 42.50
C LEU A 131 22.68 -80.74 43.58
#